data_AF-A0A072UB52-F1
#
_entry.id   AF-A0A072UB52-F1
#
_cell.length_a   1.000
_cell.length_b   1.000
_cell.length_c   1.000
_cell.angle_alpha   90.00
_cell.angle_beta   90.00
_cell.angle_gamma   90.00
#
_symmetry.space_group_name_H-M   'P 1'
#
loop_
_entity.id
_entity.type
_entity.pdbx_description
1 polymer ?
#
loop_
_entity_poly.entity_id
_entity_poly.type
_entity_poly.pdbx_seq_one_letter_code
_entity_poly.pdbx_strand_id
1 'polypeptide(L)' 'MPFSSKLPLIMFFCSLIIHSSLAEVMCEELQKGLCSFSIASSRKRCLLETEKAVDGALEYQCRTSEAVVERMAGYI' A
#
# COMPACT_ATOMS: atom_id res chain seq x y z
N MET A 1 -29.79 30.53 21.76
CA MET A 1 -28.37 30.24 21.50
C MET A 1 -28.13 30.45 20.01
N PRO A 2 -27.33 31.45 19.57
CA PRO A 2 -27.15 31.68 18.14
C PRO A 2 -26.14 30.66 17.60
N PHE A 3 -26.61 29.75 16.75
CA PHE A 3 -25.72 28.84 16.01
C PHE A 3 -24.98 29.68 14.96
N SER A 4 -23.67 29.84 15.12
CA SER A 4 -22.83 30.58 14.17
C SER A 4 -22.92 29.91 12.79
N SER A 5 -23.52 30.60 11.81
CA SER A 5 -23.78 30.06 10.46
C SER A 5 -22.51 29.70 9.67
N LYS A 6 -21.34 30.11 10.16
CA LYS A 6 -20.02 29.79 9.57
C LYS A 6 -19.45 28.44 10.04
N LEU A 7 -19.92 27.93 11.18
CA LEU A 7 -19.48 26.67 11.76
C LEU A 7 -19.67 25.44 10.82
N PRO A 8 -20.83 25.25 10.16
CA PRO A 8 -21.00 24.12 9.24
C PRO A 8 -20.08 24.21 8.02
N LEU A 9 -19.76 25.44 7.59
CA LEU A 9 -18.93 25.71 6.42
C LEU A 9 -17.45 25.40 6.72
N ILE A 10 -16.99 25.75 7.91
CA ILE A 10 -15.65 25.39 8.41
C ILE A 10 -15.51 23.86 8.52
N MET A 11 -16.52 23.18 9.08
CA MET A 11 -16.51 21.72 9.20
C MET A 11 -16.44 21.01 7.84
N PHE A 12 -17.16 21.51 6.83
CA PHE A 12 -17.12 20.99 5.47
C PHE A 12 -15.70 21.08 4.88
N PHE A 13 -15.03 22.24 5.03
CA PHE A 13 -13.65 22.38 4.56
C PHE A 13 -12.66 21.48 5.31
N CYS A 14 -12.80 21.32 6.63
CA CYS A 14 -11.94 20.41 7.40
C CYS A 14 -12.05 18.96 6.91
N SER A 15 -13.25 18.50 6.52
CA SER A 15 -13.43 17.13 6.02
C SER A 15 -12.66 16.86 4.72
N LEU A 16 -12.58 17.85 3.82
CA LEU A 16 -11.86 17.72 2.55
C LEU A 16 -10.35 17.56 2.72
N ILE A 17 -9.78 18.07 3.82
CA ILE A 17 -8.34 18.01 4.10
C ILE A 17 -7.93 16.65 4.68
N ILE A 18 -8.87 15.88 5.24
CA ILE A 18 -8.59 14.59 5.90
C ILE A 18 -8.43 13.45 4.86
N HIS A 19 -8.77 13.69 3.58
CA HIS A 19 -8.71 12.67 2.54
C HIS A 19 -7.34 12.57 1.84
N SER A 20 -6.25 12.33 2.57
CA SER A 20 -5.00 11.88 1.92
C SER A 20 -3.96 11.33 2.89
N SER A 21 -4.19 10.14 3.45
CA SER A 21 -3.07 9.25 3.80
C SER A 21 -2.87 8.29 2.63
N LEU A 22 -2.26 8.78 1.55
CA LEU A 22 -1.76 7.92 0.48
C LEU A 22 -0.50 7.23 1.01
N ALA A 23 -0.70 6.16 1.80
CA ALA A 23 0.37 5.23 2.09
C ALA A 23 0.67 4.49 0.79
N GLU A 24 1.76 4.86 0.12
CA GLU A 24 2.24 4.17 -1.06
C GLU A 24 2.78 2.81 -0.64
N VAL A 25 2.18 1.74 -1.18
CA VAL A 25 2.61 0.37 -0.91
C VAL A 25 3.72 0.03 -1.89
N MET A 26 4.95 -0.03 -1.39
CA MET A 26 6.13 -0.54 -2.10
C MET A 26 6.43 -1.96 -1.64
N CYS A 27 6.63 -2.90 -2.57
CA CYS A 27 6.86 -4.31 -2.23
C CYS A 27 8.18 -4.50 -1.47
N GLU A 28 9.18 -3.69 -1.78
CA GLU A 28 10.54 -3.77 -1.26
C GLU A 28 10.61 -3.41 0.24
N GLU A 29 9.62 -2.67 0.76
CA GLU A 29 9.50 -2.30 2.17
C GLU A 29 8.61 -3.27 2.97
N LEU A 30 7.99 -4.25 2.29
CA LEU A 30 7.05 -5.17 2.91
C LEU A 30 7.76 -6.27 3.70
N GLN A 31 7.15 -6.65 4.84
CA GLN A 31 7.60 -7.84 5.57
C GLN A 31 7.41 -9.10 4.72
N LYS A 32 8.38 -10.02 4.80
CA LYS A 32 8.44 -11.26 4.00
C LYS A 32 7.15 -12.08 4.07
N GLY A 33 6.51 -12.16 5.24
CA GLY A 33 5.27 -12.92 5.45
C GLY A 33 4.02 -12.32 4.79
N LEU A 34 4.05 -11.04 4.40
CA LEU A 34 2.94 -10.35 3.74
C LEU A 34 3.17 -10.20 2.23
N CYS A 35 4.38 -10.49 1.74
CA CYS A 35 4.79 -10.23 0.37
C CYS A 35 3.98 -11.01 -0.69
N SER A 36 3.77 -12.32 -0.51
CA SER A 36 3.23 -13.20 -1.56
C SER A 36 1.78 -12.90 -1.99
N PHE A 37 1.03 -12.13 -1.20
CA PHE A 37 -0.36 -11.78 -1.47
C PHE A 37 -0.59 -10.27 -1.65
N SER A 38 0.47 -9.47 -1.58
CA SER A 38 0.36 -8.01 -1.63
C SER A 38 0.46 -7.48 -3.06
N ILE A 39 -0.15 -6.32 -3.28
CA ILE A 39 -0.15 -5.60 -4.55
C ILE A 39 0.35 -4.19 -4.28
N ALA A 40 1.39 -3.77 -5.00
CA ALA A 40 1.90 -2.42 -4.91
C ALA A 40 0.87 -1.40 -5.41
N SER A 41 0.96 -0.15 -4.93
CA SER A 41 0.09 0.95 -5.40
C SER A 41 0.17 1.17 -6.92
N SER A 42 1.26 0.73 -7.56
CA SER A 42 1.46 0.69 -9.02
C SER A 42 0.64 -0.38 -9.76
N ARG A 43 -0.24 -1.11 -9.05
CA ARG A 43 -1.05 -2.24 -9.55
C ARG A 43 -0.21 -3.41 -10.04
N LYS A 44 0.96 -3.63 -9.44
CA LYS A 44 1.83 -4.76 -9.72
C LYS A 44 1.83 -5.72 -8.54
N ARG A 45 1.90 -7.02 -8.80
CA ARG A 45 1.97 -8.02 -7.72
C ARG A 45 3.32 -7.95 -7.02
N CYS A 46 3.36 -8.17 -5.73
CA CYS A 46 4.60 -8.41 -5.01
C CYS A 46 5.00 -9.89 -5.13
N LEU A 47 6.28 -10.15 -5.33
CA LEU A 47 6.87 -11.49 -5.48
C LEU A 47 7.96 -11.68 -4.42
N LEU A 48 7.92 -12.81 -3.73
CA LEU A 48 9.00 -13.20 -2.82
C LEU A 48 10.07 -13.95 -3.62
N GLU A 49 11.17 -13.28 -3.91
CA GLU A 49 12.34 -13.83 -4.58
C GLU A 49 13.31 -14.42 -3.57
N THR A 50 14.08 -15.42 -4.01
CA THR A 50 15.16 -16.02 -3.22
C THR A 50 16.49 -15.60 -3.82
N GLU A 51 17.32 -14.95 -3.02
CA GLU A 51 18.64 -14.49 -3.39
C GLU A 51 19.69 -15.25 -2.57
N LYS A 52 20.82 -15.57 -3.18
CA LYS A 52 21.93 -16.22 -2.47
C LYS A 52 22.81 -15.13 -1.86
N ALA A 53 22.86 -15.07 -0.54
CA ALA A 53 23.74 -14.17 0.18
C ALA A 53 25.22 -14.51 -0.07
N VAL A 54 26.09 -13.54 0.21
CA VAL A 54 27.55 -13.63 -0.01
C VAL A 54 28.18 -14.78 0.79
N ASP A 55 27.62 -15.11 1.95
CA ASP A 55 28.03 -16.23 2.80
C ASP A 55 27.47 -17.59 2.33
N GLY A 56 26.67 -17.60 1.26
CA GLY A 56 26.01 -18.78 0.72
C GLY A 56 24.67 -19.11 1.38
N ALA A 57 24.19 -18.31 2.34
CA ALA A 57 22.86 -18.44 2.90
C ALA A 57 21.77 -18.09 1.87
N LEU A 58 20.58 -18.67 2.05
CA LEU A 58 19.40 -18.31 1.27
C LEU A 58 18.69 -17.15 1.96
N GLU A 59 18.60 -16.02 1.27
CA GLU A 59 17.82 -14.87 1.70
C GLU A 59 16.57 -14.73 0.83
N TYR A 60 15.52 -14.19 1.44
CA TYR A 60 14.28 -13.89 0.76
C TYR A 60 14.12 -12.38 0.65
N GLN A 61 13.82 -11.89 -0.55
CA GLN A 61 13.61 -10.48 -0.85
C GLN A 61 12.24 -10.28 -1.51
N CYS A 62 11.49 -9.28 -1.07
CA CYS A 62 10.23 -8.94 -1.71
C CYS A 62 10.50 -7.94 -2.84
N ARG A 63 10.01 -8.22 -4.05
CA ARG A 63 10.15 -7.35 -5.22
C ARG A 63 8.85 -7.16 -5.95
N THR A 64 8.72 -6.01 -6.59
CA THR A 64 7.59 -5.73 -7.47
C THR A 64 7.73 -6.51 -8.79
N SER A 65 6.73 -7.33 -9.11
CA SER A 65 6.66 -8.07 -10.38
C SER A 65 6.35 -7.15 -11.56
N GLU A 66 6.78 -7.53 -12.76
CA GLU A 66 6.38 -6.85 -14.00
C GLU A 66 4.90 -7.10 -14.36
N ALA A 67 4.28 -8.15 -13.81
CA ALA A 67 2.90 -8.50 -14.07
C ALA A 67 1.93 -7.49 -13.42
N VAL A 68 1.25 -6.72 -14.27
CA VAL A 68 0.19 -5.79 -13.85
C VAL A 68 -1.09 -6.55 -13.52
N VAL A 69 -1.69 -6.22 -12.39
CA VAL A 69 -2.98 -6.76 -11.94
C VAL A 69 -4.10 -6.06 -12.70
N GLU A 70 -4.77 -6.80 -13.58
CA GLU A 70 -5.90 -6.30 -14.36
C GLU A 70 -7.18 -6.16 -13.51
N ARG A 71 -7.46 -7.15 -12.65
CA ARG A 71 -8.54 -7.14 -11.67
C ARG A 71 -8.09 -7.80 -10.37
N MET A 72 -8.39 -7.18 -9.23
CA MET A 72 -8.32 -7.86 -7.94
C MET A 72 -9.53 -8.79 -7.86
N ALA A 73 -9.32 -10.11 -7.96
CA ALA A 73 -10.36 -11.12 -7.81
C ALA A 73 -9.96 -12.07 -6.67
N GLY A 74 -10.84 -12.18 -5.67
CA GLY A 74 -10.67 -13.07 -4.51
C GLY A 74 -9.94 -12.41 -3.33
N TYR A 75 -10.69 -12.18 -2.25
CA TYR A 75 -10.18 -12.48 -0.91
C TYR A 75 -10.40 -13.99 -0.70
N ILE A 76 -9.49 -14.65 0.00
CA ILE A 76 -9.69 -16.03 0.48
C ILE A 76 -10.40 -15.94 1.83
#